data_AF-A0A9D9CVZ8-F1
#
_entry.id   AF-A0A9D9CVZ8-F1
#
_cell.length_a   1.000
_cell.length_b   1.000
_cell.length_c   1.000
_cell.angle_alpha   90.00
_cell.angle_beta   90.00
_cell.angle_gamma   90.00
#
_symmetry.space_group_name_H-M   'P 1'
#
loop_
_entity.id
_entity.type
_entity.pdbx_description
1 polymer ?
#
loop_
_entity_poly.entity_id
_entity_poly.type
_entity_poly.pdbx_seq_one_letter_code
_entity_poly.pdbx_strand_id
1 'polypeptide(L)'
;MANDIDKFVHDQLSLWPVIAAKYRALKSARTRTMLLPGQLITIQSNPGRLPIFDHGCPLCEENYMEHQHTLPFEGRKGRKYNILVNRAPIFPNHLVITRDIHVPQTIWRRFPDMLDLAAAMENYIIFYNSPNAGTSVPDHAHFQACPKGYLPLERAADKYLKAVKDADGAVPVAMQGQLHFMDSVRDAQLFHYTGFVRGVFFLRSLTSKSMAKMFYRLLDCQTLESEKDEPLFNAFCWCAEGEYRALVCLRGATRSRHWNAEGEAHFAITPGAADMAGFVVVPEADDFDRLTPGIVQELYEDVCISPADEKRLLWRLVRTQPRIEAAIETAPEIRFEILSDGAGMQRVSYREGKIAYNGVLYDQLMFEAPTISTLFAEPSFRLWKNEEEQLFAGALIFRPFQGKVLAINQIGLEDYLLGVVSAEGRPGEDLMALSISLRSRILEQMQIRQTPHGGPALGGTPQLVTWLDTTSPERRSTTPRVWDVNADEPGLAYRGLTEASGEAVRLAVDETWGYSKDEAR
;
A
#
# COMPACT_ATOMS: atom_id res chain seq x y z
N MET A 1 -10.35 -8.84 27.31
CA MET A 1 -10.90 -9.29 26.02
C MET A 1 -10.55 -10.74 25.69
N ALA A 2 -9.29 -11.21 25.76
CA ALA A 2 -8.97 -12.62 25.45
C ALA A 2 -9.80 -13.65 26.26
N ASN A 3 -9.85 -13.51 27.60
CA ASN A 3 -10.70 -14.36 28.46
C ASN A 3 -12.21 -14.20 28.18
N ASP A 4 -12.62 -13.03 27.68
CA ASP A 4 -14.03 -12.74 27.37
C ASP A 4 -14.47 -13.45 26.08
N ILE A 5 -13.56 -13.62 25.13
CA ILE A 5 -13.82 -14.30 23.85
C ILE A 5 -13.97 -15.80 24.05
N ASP A 6 -13.08 -16.44 24.79
CA ASP A 6 -13.18 -17.89 25.01
C ASP A 6 -14.45 -18.23 25.80
N LYS A 7 -14.80 -17.39 26.78
CA LYS A 7 -16.09 -17.47 27.48
C LYS A 7 -17.27 -17.29 26.52
N PHE A 8 -17.24 -16.24 25.69
CA PHE A 8 -18.29 -15.98 24.69
C PHE A 8 -18.48 -17.19 23.75
N VAL A 9 -17.40 -17.76 23.21
CA VAL A 9 -17.47 -18.95 22.35
C VAL A 9 -18.06 -20.14 23.10
N HIS A 10 -17.61 -20.39 24.34
CA HIS A 10 -18.13 -21.48 25.15
C HIS A 10 -19.64 -21.33 25.42
N ASP A 11 -20.07 -20.16 25.86
CA ASP A 11 -21.47 -19.86 26.17
C ASP A 11 -22.32 -19.99 24.90
N GLN A 12 -21.85 -19.44 23.78
CA GLN A 12 -22.51 -19.54 22.47
C GLN A 12 -22.68 -20.99 22.01
N LEU A 13 -21.65 -21.83 22.15
CA LEU A 13 -21.72 -23.24 21.76
C LEU A 13 -22.56 -24.08 22.74
N SER A 14 -22.72 -23.65 23.99
CA SER A 14 -23.60 -24.32 24.95
C SER A 14 -25.09 -24.13 24.61
N LEU A 15 -25.43 -22.97 24.04
CA LEU A 15 -26.80 -22.59 23.69
C LEU A 15 -27.17 -22.90 22.23
N TRP A 16 -26.22 -23.32 21.39
CA TRP A 16 -26.43 -23.52 19.96
C TRP A 16 -26.05 -24.93 19.48
N PRO A 17 -26.88 -25.96 19.75
CA PRO A 17 -26.53 -27.37 19.53
C PRO A 17 -26.11 -27.72 18.10
N VAL A 18 -26.77 -27.13 17.09
CA VAL A 18 -26.48 -27.37 15.67
C VAL A 18 -25.07 -26.91 15.31
N ILE A 19 -24.66 -25.71 15.76
CA ILE A 19 -23.31 -25.19 15.52
C ILE A 19 -22.29 -25.93 16.38
N ALA A 20 -22.61 -26.25 17.63
CA ALA A 20 -21.76 -27.06 18.49
C ALA A 20 -21.43 -28.43 17.87
N ALA A 21 -22.39 -29.07 17.19
CA ALA A 21 -22.16 -30.31 16.47
C ALA A 21 -21.10 -30.16 15.36
N LYS A 22 -21.10 -29.04 14.61
CA LYS A 22 -20.07 -28.73 13.60
C LYS A 22 -18.68 -28.57 14.22
N TYR A 23 -18.57 -27.86 15.35
CA TYR A 23 -17.30 -27.75 16.09
C TYR A 23 -16.81 -29.09 16.64
N ARG A 24 -17.71 -29.98 17.08
CA ARG A 24 -17.35 -31.34 17.49
C ARG A 24 -16.85 -32.18 16.31
N ALA A 25 -17.52 -32.10 15.16
CA ALA A 25 -17.11 -32.79 13.93
C ALA A 25 -15.72 -32.36 13.44
N LEU A 26 -15.34 -31.09 13.67
CA LEU A 26 -14.01 -30.58 13.35
C LEU A 26 -12.89 -31.36 14.09
N LYS A 27 -13.14 -31.83 15.32
CA LYS A 27 -12.16 -32.61 16.10
C LYS A 27 -11.84 -33.97 15.47
N SER A 28 -12.74 -34.49 14.64
CA SER A 28 -12.60 -35.74 13.90
C SER A 28 -12.25 -35.54 12.43
N ALA A 29 -12.01 -34.30 11.98
CA ALA A 29 -11.65 -34.01 10.59
C ALA A 29 -10.33 -34.68 10.22
N ARG A 30 -10.27 -35.34 9.05
CA ARG A 30 -9.03 -35.93 8.53
C ARG A 30 -8.08 -34.80 8.14
N THR A 31 -6.84 -34.87 8.60
CA THR A 31 -5.79 -33.91 8.22
C THR A 31 -4.54 -34.63 7.74
N ARG A 32 -3.86 -34.06 6.75
CA ARG A 32 -2.51 -34.49 6.35
C ARG A 32 -1.65 -33.28 6.01
N THR A 33 -0.34 -33.44 6.13
CA THR A 33 0.63 -32.39 5.80
C THR A 33 1.36 -32.72 4.51
N MET A 34 1.68 -31.69 3.72
CA MET A 34 2.42 -31.84 2.47
C MET A 34 3.48 -30.76 2.40
N LEU A 35 4.65 -31.10 1.86
CA LEU A 35 5.71 -30.13 1.63
C LEU A 35 5.57 -29.56 0.23
N LEU A 36 5.35 -28.25 0.15
CA LEU A 36 5.55 -27.45 -1.06
C LEU A 36 6.91 -26.76 -0.98
N PRO A 37 7.44 -26.19 -2.09
CA PRO A 37 8.76 -25.55 -2.07
C PRO A 37 8.91 -24.57 -0.89
N GLY A 38 9.76 -24.94 0.07
CA GLY A 38 10.07 -24.13 1.26
C GLY A 38 9.03 -24.09 2.39
N GLN A 39 7.83 -24.66 2.22
CA GLN A 39 6.71 -24.50 3.17
C GLN A 39 5.89 -25.79 3.34
N LEU A 40 5.72 -26.21 4.60
CA LEU A 40 4.72 -27.23 4.94
C LEU A 40 3.32 -26.61 4.90
N ILE A 41 2.39 -27.29 4.25
CA ILE A 41 0.97 -26.97 4.26
C ILE A 41 0.19 -28.05 5.00
N THR A 42 -0.99 -27.69 5.48
CA THR A 42 -1.96 -28.60 6.10
C THR A 42 -3.18 -28.70 5.20
N ILE A 43 -3.60 -29.93 4.91
CA ILE A 43 -4.85 -30.21 4.20
C ILE A 43 -5.84 -30.77 5.20
N GLN A 44 -7.04 -30.22 5.25
CA GLN A 44 -8.15 -30.67 6.09
C GLN A 44 -9.34 -31.11 5.21
N SER A 45 -9.82 -32.34 5.40
CA SER A 45 -11.12 -32.76 4.86
C SER A 45 -12.22 -32.27 5.79
N ASN A 46 -13.09 -31.38 5.29
CA ASN A 46 -14.18 -30.80 6.08
C ASN A 46 -15.46 -30.68 5.26
N PRO A 47 -16.17 -31.80 4.99
CA PRO A 47 -17.46 -31.78 4.29
C PRO A 47 -18.56 -31.06 5.09
N GLY A 48 -18.44 -30.97 6.42
CA GLY A 48 -19.39 -30.29 7.29
C GLY A 48 -19.33 -28.76 7.25
N ARG A 49 -18.39 -28.17 6.49
CA ARG A 49 -18.18 -26.72 6.42
C ARG A 49 -19.19 -25.96 5.57
N LEU A 50 -20.18 -26.63 4.98
CA LEU A 50 -21.15 -25.95 4.14
C LEU A 50 -21.88 -24.86 4.95
N PRO A 51 -21.82 -23.59 4.49
CA PRO A 51 -22.50 -22.50 5.18
C PRO A 51 -24.01 -22.74 5.15
N ILE A 52 -24.66 -22.39 6.26
CA ILE A 52 -26.12 -22.37 6.34
C ILE A 52 -26.51 -20.92 6.11
N PHE A 53 -27.02 -20.64 4.93
CA PHE A 53 -27.59 -19.34 4.57
C PHE A 53 -29.11 -19.47 4.61
N ASP A 54 -29.74 -18.68 5.47
CA ASP A 54 -31.18 -18.41 5.39
C ASP A 54 -31.43 -17.27 4.38
N HIS A 55 -32.66 -16.77 4.29
CA HIS A 55 -32.98 -15.63 3.45
C HIS A 55 -32.22 -14.36 3.90
N GLY A 56 -31.59 -13.64 2.96
CA GLY A 56 -30.93 -12.36 3.21
C GLY A 56 -29.41 -12.46 3.51
N CYS A 57 -28.80 -11.31 3.84
CA CYS A 57 -27.39 -11.26 4.20
C CYS A 57 -27.18 -11.88 5.60
N PRO A 58 -26.36 -12.93 5.75
CA PRO A 58 -26.19 -13.65 7.02
C PRO A 58 -25.47 -12.83 8.09
N LEU A 59 -24.86 -11.70 7.73
CA LEU A 59 -24.07 -10.85 8.63
C LEU A 59 -24.88 -9.68 9.21
N CYS A 60 -26.06 -9.41 8.66
CA CYS A 60 -27.02 -8.45 9.19
C CYS A 60 -27.73 -8.99 10.42
N GLU A 61 -27.93 -8.13 11.41
CA GLU A 61 -28.51 -8.50 12.71
C GLU A 61 -29.94 -9.02 12.58
N GLU A 62 -30.73 -8.47 11.66
CA GLU A 62 -32.09 -8.91 11.35
C GLU A 62 -32.16 -10.35 10.80
N ASN A 63 -31.04 -10.90 10.30
CA ASN A 63 -30.94 -12.26 9.76
C ASN A 63 -30.10 -13.19 10.65
N TYR A 64 -29.87 -12.81 11.91
CA TYR A 64 -29.23 -13.70 12.88
C TYR A 64 -30.16 -14.86 13.24
N MET A 65 -29.56 -16.04 13.42
CA MET A 65 -30.32 -17.21 13.88
C MET A 65 -30.71 -17.00 15.35
N GLU A 66 -31.82 -17.60 15.79
CA GLU A 66 -32.43 -17.41 17.11
C GLU A 66 -31.44 -17.48 18.29
N HIS A 67 -30.46 -18.38 18.23
CA HIS A 67 -29.50 -18.62 19.30
C HIS A 67 -28.18 -17.87 19.10
N GLN A 68 -28.06 -17.03 18.06
CA GLN A 68 -26.83 -16.34 17.71
C GLN A 68 -26.66 -15.04 18.51
N HIS A 69 -25.70 -15.02 19.42
CA HIS A 69 -25.33 -13.81 20.15
C HIS A 69 -24.09 -13.14 19.56
N THR A 70 -23.89 -11.89 19.96
CA THR A 70 -22.76 -11.06 19.52
C THR A 70 -21.96 -10.58 20.72
N LEU A 71 -20.67 -10.36 20.50
CA LEU A 71 -19.81 -9.61 21.40
C LEU A 71 -19.41 -8.30 20.69
N PRO A 72 -19.80 -7.12 21.20
CA PRO A 72 -19.51 -5.85 20.51
C PRO A 72 -18.04 -5.46 20.62
N PHE A 73 -17.53 -4.81 19.59
CA PHE A 73 -16.20 -4.20 19.54
C PHE A 73 -16.29 -2.80 18.93
N GLU A 74 -15.72 -1.80 19.60
CA GLU A 74 -15.66 -0.44 19.06
C GLU A 74 -14.33 -0.22 18.33
N GLY A 75 -14.41 -0.01 17.01
CA GLY A 75 -13.31 0.40 16.16
C GLY A 75 -13.16 1.93 16.10
N ARG A 76 -12.32 2.42 15.20
CA ARG A 76 -11.99 3.84 15.11
C ARG A 76 -13.12 4.64 14.48
N LYS A 77 -13.18 5.94 14.83
CA LYS A 77 -14.12 6.91 14.25
C LYS A 77 -15.59 6.47 14.39
N GLY A 78 -15.94 5.85 15.52
CA GLY A 78 -17.31 5.42 15.83
C GLY A 78 -17.81 4.18 15.09
N ARG A 79 -16.92 3.46 14.36
CA ARG A 79 -17.28 2.20 13.70
C ARG A 79 -17.44 1.09 14.75
N LYS A 80 -18.59 0.41 14.78
CA LYS A 80 -18.86 -0.71 15.69
C LYS A 80 -18.91 -2.08 14.99
N TYR A 81 -18.35 -3.09 15.61
CA TYR A 81 -18.29 -4.44 15.07
C TYR A 81 -19.00 -5.41 16.00
N ASN A 82 -19.58 -6.46 15.42
CA ASN A 82 -20.14 -7.59 16.14
C ASN A 82 -19.24 -8.80 15.92
N ILE A 83 -18.66 -9.33 16.99
CA ILE A 83 -17.91 -10.58 17.00
C ILE A 83 -18.92 -11.73 17.14
N LEU A 84 -18.86 -12.68 16.23
CA LEU A 84 -19.77 -13.82 16.10
C LEU A 84 -18.97 -15.12 16.08
N VAL A 85 -19.55 -16.20 16.59
CA VAL A 85 -19.06 -17.56 16.33
C VAL A 85 -19.32 -17.92 14.87
N ASN A 86 -18.31 -18.43 14.16
CA ASN A 86 -18.46 -18.84 12.78
C ASN A 86 -19.38 -20.08 12.67
N ARG A 87 -20.39 -19.99 11.79
CA ARG A 87 -21.39 -21.05 11.53
C ARG A 87 -20.84 -22.23 10.71
N ALA A 88 -19.69 -22.04 10.07
CA ALA A 88 -18.98 -23.01 9.24
C ALA A 88 -17.51 -23.10 9.68
N PRO A 89 -17.22 -23.65 10.87
CA PRO A 89 -15.88 -23.62 11.43
C PRO A 89 -14.89 -24.52 10.68
N ILE A 90 -13.69 -23.99 10.44
CA ILE A 90 -12.51 -24.73 9.96
C ILE A 90 -11.39 -24.75 11.01
N PHE A 91 -11.50 -23.87 12.03
CA PHE A 91 -10.62 -23.77 13.19
C PHE A 91 -11.44 -23.94 14.47
N PRO A 92 -10.82 -24.39 15.58
CA PRO A 92 -11.43 -24.21 16.89
C PRO A 92 -11.58 -22.72 17.20
N ASN A 93 -12.63 -22.37 17.93
CA ASN A 93 -12.96 -20.98 18.28
C ASN A 93 -12.91 -20.02 17.07
N HIS A 94 -13.42 -20.45 15.92
CA HIS A 94 -13.42 -19.64 14.70
C HIS A 94 -14.47 -18.53 14.80
N LEU A 95 -14.06 -17.28 14.56
CA LEU A 95 -14.90 -16.10 14.68
C LEU A 95 -15.11 -15.42 13.32
N VAL A 96 -16.25 -14.75 13.19
CA VAL A 96 -16.55 -13.77 12.14
C VAL A 96 -16.79 -12.44 12.83
N ILE A 97 -16.15 -11.36 12.36
CA ILE A 97 -16.20 -10.04 12.97
C ILE A 97 -16.78 -9.08 11.95
N THR A 98 -18.07 -8.76 12.07
CA THR A 98 -18.84 -8.05 11.04
C THR A 98 -19.09 -6.60 11.44
N ARG A 99 -19.18 -5.69 10.45
CA ARG A 99 -19.70 -4.34 10.66
C ARG A 99 -21.16 -4.40 11.14
N ASP A 100 -21.52 -3.53 12.08
CA ASP A 100 -22.90 -3.38 12.59
C ASP A 100 -23.91 -2.86 11.56
N ILE A 101 -23.44 -2.40 10.41
CA ILE A 101 -24.25 -1.92 9.29
C ILE A 101 -23.85 -2.65 8.00
N HIS A 102 -24.81 -2.85 7.10
CA HIS A 102 -24.59 -3.46 5.79
C HIS A 102 -23.82 -2.50 4.88
N VAL A 103 -22.51 -2.73 4.73
CA VAL A 103 -21.63 -1.93 3.87
C VAL A 103 -20.66 -2.85 3.12
N PRO A 104 -20.24 -2.49 1.89
CA PRO A 104 -19.38 -3.35 1.06
C PRO A 104 -18.09 -3.80 1.77
N GLN A 105 -17.68 -5.05 1.51
CA GLN A 105 -16.42 -5.63 1.97
C GLN A 105 -15.24 -4.87 1.35
N THR A 106 -14.65 -3.93 2.08
CA THR A 106 -13.46 -3.22 1.60
C THR A 106 -12.50 -2.95 2.76
N ILE A 107 -11.20 -3.04 2.51
CA ILE A 107 -10.19 -2.85 3.57
C ILE A 107 -9.89 -1.37 3.83
N TRP A 108 -10.22 -0.50 2.88
CA TRP A 108 -9.91 0.92 2.95
C TRP A 108 -10.51 1.54 4.21
N ARG A 109 -9.67 2.28 4.96
CA ARG A 109 -9.95 2.85 6.29
C ARG A 109 -10.25 1.85 7.42
N ARG A 110 -10.36 0.55 7.14
CA ARG A 110 -10.71 -0.50 8.11
C ARG A 110 -9.53 -1.36 8.56
N PHE A 111 -8.40 -1.36 7.84
CA PHE A 111 -7.18 -2.02 8.31
C PHE A 111 -6.70 -1.53 9.70
N PRO A 112 -6.77 -0.23 10.04
CA PRO A 112 -6.49 0.20 11.41
C PRO A 112 -7.40 -0.43 12.47
N ASP A 113 -8.67 -0.69 12.14
CA ASP A 113 -9.60 -1.36 13.07
C ASP A 113 -9.24 -2.86 13.20
N MET A 114 -8.77 -3.48 12.11
CA MET A 114 -8.24 -4.86 12.11
C MET A 114 -7.00 -4.98 13.03
N LEU A 115 -6.12 -3.96 13.04
CA LEU A 115 -4.97 -3.89 13.95
C LEU A 115 -5.42 -3.73 15.41
N ASP A 116 -6.44 -2.90 15.67
CA ASP A 116 -6.97 -2.74 17.03
C ASP A 116 -7.61 -4.03 17.55
N LEU A 117 -8.32 -4.79 16.69
CA LEU A 117 -8.80 -6.13 16.98
C LEU A 117 -7.64 -7.08 17.32
N ALA A 118 -6.57 -7.09 16.51
CA ALA A 118 -5.40 -7.93 16.76
C ALA A 118 -4.69 -7.62 18.09
N ALA A 119 -4.67 -6.35 18.49
CA ALA A 119 -4.14 -5.95 19.79
C ALA A 119 -5.05 -6.37 20.96
N ALA A 120 -6.37 -6.30 20.77
CA ALA A 120 -7.32 -6.69 21.81
C ALA A 120 -7.48 -8.21 21.95
N MET A 121 -7.26 -8.96 20.87
CA MET A 121 -7.42 -10.42 20.78
C MET A 121 -6.06 -11.12 20.76
N GLU A 122 -5.29 -10.98 21.85
CA GLU A 122 -3.88 -11.42 21.92
C GLU A 122 -3.62 -12.90 21.58
N ASN A 123 -4.60 -13.79 21.69
CA ASN A 123 -4.45 -15.21 21.34
C ASN A 123 -4.91 -15.56 19.92
N TYR A 124 -5.37 -14.56 19.15
CA TYR A 124 -5.97 -14.74 17.84
C TYR A 124 -5.16 -14.06 16.75
N ILE A 125 -5.26 -14.61 15.54
CA ILE A 125 -4.89 -13.95 14.29
C ILE A 125 -6.17 -13.50 13.60
N ILE A 126 -6.21 -12.23 13.19
CA ILE A 126 -7.33 -11.66 12.43
C ILE A 126 -6.97 -11.77 10.96
N PHE A 127 -7.92 -12.14 10.11
CA PHE A 127 -7.71 -12.26 8.68
C PHE A 127 -8.88 -11.72 7.85
N TYR A 128 -8.55 -11.34 6.62
CA TYR A 128 -9.41 -10.63 5.69
C TYR A 128 -9.26 -11.22 4.28
N ASN A 129 -10.38 -11.33 3.58
CA ASN A 129 -10.45 -11.64 2.15
C ASN A 129 -11.00 -10.42 1.43
N SER A 130 -10.34 -9.96 0.36
CA SER A 130 -10.95 -8.96 -0.51
C SER A 130 -12.22 -9.51 -1.21
N PRO A 131 -13.14 -8.65 -1.71
CA PRO A 131 -14.42 -9.04 -2.32
C PRO A 131 -14.36 -10.16 -3.34
N ASN A 132 -13.23 -10.27 -4.04
CA ASN A 132 -13.02 -11.22 -5.11
C ASN A 132 -11.86 -12.17 -4.84
N ALA A 133 -11.44 -12.33 -3.57
CA ALA A 133 -10.35 -13.22 -3.15
C ALA A 133 -10.79 -14.26 -2.10
N GLY A 134 -11.95 -14.89 -2.34
CA GLY A 134 -12.45 -16.00 -1.49
C GLY A 134 -13.38 -15.56 -0.36
N THR A 135 -13.95 -14.35 -0.39
CA THR A 135 -15.07 -14.00 0.49
C THR A 135 -16.37 -14.64 0.00
N SER A 136 -17.22 -15.06 0.93
CA SER A 136 -18.56 -15.59 0.64
C SER A 136 -19.66 -14.53 0.72
N VAL A 137 -19.39 -13.37 1.32
CA VAL A 137 -20.34 -12.27 1.52
C VAL A 137 -19.65 -10.96 1.13
N PRO A 138 -19.55 -10.66 -0.19
CA PRO A 138 -18.79 -9.50 -0.69
C PRO A 138 -19.46 -8.15 -0.41
N ASP A 139 -20.75 -8.17 -0.11
CA ASP A 139 -21.58 -6.98 0.09
C ASP A 139 -21.64 -6.51 1.55
N HIS A 140 -21.14 -7.31 2.51
CA HIS A 140 -21.11 -6.95 3.93
C HIS A 140 -19.72 -7.12 4.54
N ALA A 141 -19.17 -6.00 5.00
CA ALA A 141 -17.82 -5.91 5.55
C ALA A 141 -17.62 -6.77 6.81
N HIS A 142 -16.64 -7.66 6.76
CA HIS A 142 -16.25 -8.53 7.86
C HIS A 142 -14.77 -8.94 7.82
N PHE A 143 -14.25 -9.21 9.00
CA PHE A 143 -13.03 -9.98 9.23
C PHE A 143 -13.39 -11.37 9.74
N GLN A 144 -12.39 -12.23 9.80
CA GLN A 144 -12.47 -13.51 10.49
C GLN A 144 -11.30 -13.61 11.46
N ALA A 145 -11.42 -14.48 12.47
CA ALA A 145 -10.33 -14.70 13.41
C ALA A 145 -10.27 -16.15 13.86
N CYS A 146 -9.06 -16.66 14.07
CA CYS A 146 -8.84 -17.97 14.68
C CYS A 146 -7.69 -17.89 15.68
N PRO A 147 -7.56 -18.86 16.59
CA PRO A 147 -6.42 -18.93 17.48
C PRO A 147 -5.10 -18.98 16.70
N LYS A 148 -4.06 -18.36 17.26
CA LYS A 148 -2.73 -18.33 16.67
C LYS A 148 -2.10 -19.71 16.53
N GLY A 149 -1.21 -19.83 15.57
CA GLY A 149 -0.38 -21.02 15.34
C GLY A 149 -1.06 -22.11 14.53
N TYR A 150 -2.31 -21.92 14.08
CA TYR A 150 -2.99 -22.87 13.19
C TYR A 150 -2.50 -22.74 11.75
N LEU A 151 -2.19 -21.52 11.31
CA LEU A 151 -1.84 -21.24 9.92
C LEU A 151 -0.33 -21.51 9.68
N PRO A 152 0.04 -22.36 8.70
CA PRO A 152 1.46 -22.62 8.44
C PRO A 152 2.28 -21.39 8.05
N LEU A 153 1.70 -20.47 7.27
CA LEU A 153 2.39 -19.25 6.85
C LEU A 153 2.49 -18.20 7.97
N GLU A 154 1.55 -18.18 8.91
CA GLU A 154 1.67 -17.41 10.17
C GLU A 154 2.90 -17.88 10.95
N ARG A 155 3.05 -19.19 11.17
CA ARG A 155 4.21 -19.75 11.90
C ARG A 155 5.54 -19.43 11.21
N ALA A 156 5.56 -19.47 9.88
CA ALA A 156 6.73 -19.05 9.10
C ALA A 156 7.00 -17.55 9.30
N ALA A 157 6.01 -16.68 9.09
CA ALA A 157 6.15 -15.25 9.30
C ALA A 157 6.63 -14.92 10.72
N ASP A 158 6.08 -15.57 11.75
CA ASP A 158 6.49 -15.37 13.13
C ASP A 158 7.95 -15.74 13.39
N LYS A 159 8.41 -16.86 12.82
CA LYS A 159 9.82 -17.28 12.88
C LYS A 159 10.74 -16.25 12.23
N TYR A 160 10.40 -15.81 11.02
CA TYR A 160 11.20 -14.86 10.25
C TYR A 160 11.24 -13.48 10.91
N LEU A 161 10.08 -12.92 11.25
CA LEU A 161 9.97 -11.59 11.86
C LEU A 161 10.57 -11.54 13.27
N LYS A 162 10.50 -12.64 14.04
CA LYS A 162 11.25 -12.75 15.30
C LYS A 162 12.75 -12.66 15.07
N ALA A 163 13.29 -13.42 14.13
CA ALA A 163 14.73 -13.39 13.86
C ALA A 163 15.20 -12.02 13.35
N VAL A 164 14.38 -11.32 12.56
CA VAL A 164 14.63 -9.93 12.16
C VAL A 164 14.62 -8.98 13.37
N LYS A 165 13.67 -9.15 14.30
CA LYS A 165 13.63 -8.38 15.55
C LYS A 165 14.88 -8.61 16.40
N ASP A 166 15.26 -9.88 16.59
CA ASP A 166 16.43 -10.28 17.38
C ASP A 166 17.75 -9.81 16.73
N ALA A 167 17.73 -9.45 15.44
CA ALA A 167 18.83 -8.87 14.69
C ALA A 167 18.65 -7.35 14.43
N ASP A 168 17.97 -6.64 15.33
CA ASP A 168 17.77 -5.18 15.28
C ASP A 168 17.20 -4.64 13.96
N GLY A 169 16.31 -5.43 13.33
CA GLY A 169 15.64 -5.07 12.09
C GLY A 169 16.35 -5.50 10.82
N ALA A 170 17.53 -6.11 10.90
CA ALA A 170 18.23 -6.68 9.75
C ALA A 170 17.75 -8.09 9.42
N VAL A 171 17.76 -8.47 8.13
CA VAL A 171 17.49 -9.86 7.72
C VAL A 171 18.72 -10.73 8.02
N PRO A 172 18.62 -11.76 8.87
CA PRO A 172 19.74 -12.66 9.16
C PRO A 172 20.26 -13.35 7.90
N VAL A 173 21.58 -13.57 7.82
CA VAL A 173 22.25 -14.17 6.63
C VAL A 173 21.60 -15.50 6.22
N ALA A 174 21.26 -16.36 7.18
CA ALA A 174 20.62 -17.65 6.91
C ALA A 174 19.22 -17.56 6.28
N MET A 175 18.60 -16.38 6.30
CA MET A 175 17.24 -16.12 5.83
C MET A 175 17.20 -15.31 4.52
N GLN A 176 18.32 -14.76 4.07
CA GLN A 176 18.39 -13.89 2.88
C GLN A 176 18.03 -14.60 1.57
N GLY A 177 18.03 -15.93 1.54
CA GLY A 177 17.57 -16.71 0.38
C GLY A 177 16.05 -16.83 0.27
N GLN A 178 15.29 -16.48 1.32
CA GLN A 178 13.83 -16.61 1.36
C GLN A 178 13.10 -15.35 1.82
N LEU A 179 13.78 -14.43 2.50
CA LEU A 179 13.23 -13.17 2.99
C LEU A 179 14.08 -12.01 2.50
N HIS A 180 13.45 -11.04 1.84
CA HIS A 180 14.12 -9.87 1.30
C HIS A 180 13.50 -8.60 1.88
N PHE A 181 14.32 -7.70 2.44
CA PHE A 181 13.84 -6.40 2.88
C PHE A 181 13.48 -5.54 1.67
N MET A 182 12.27 -4.96 1.67
CA MET A 182 11.75 -4.16 0.57
C MET A 182 11.81 -2.67 0.90
N ASP A 183 11.16 -2.26 1.99
CA ASP A 183 11.16 -0.86 2.41
C ASP A 183 10.75 -0.70 3.88
N SER A 184 10.83 0.52 4.39
CA SER A 184 10.40 0.92 5.72
C SER A 184 9.67 2.26 5.70
N VAL A 185 8.74 2.44 6.63
CA VAL A 185 8.07 3.71 6.90
C VAL A 185 8.04 3.90 8.41
N ARG A 186 8.85 4.84 8.91
CA ARG A 186 9.07 5.02 10.36
C ARG A 186 9.54 3.71 10.99
N ASP A 187 8.78 3.15 11.92
CA ASP A 187 9.06 1.88 12.59
C ASP A 187 8.52 0.65 11.85
N ALA A 188 7.75 0.82 10.78
CA ALA A 188 7.24 -0.30 9.99
C ALA A 188 8.26 -0.78 8.97
N GLN A 189 8.42 -2.09 8.83
CA GLN A 189 9.27 -2.75 7.84
C GLN A 189 8.44 -3.70 6.99
N LEU A 190 8.75 -3.76 5.69
CA LEU A 190 8.13 -4.64 4.70
C LEU A 190 9.17 -5.60 4.12
N PHE A 191 8.79 -6.87 4.02
CA PHE A 191 9.63 -7.93 3.48
C PHE A 191 8.87 -8.74 2.43
N HIS A 192 9.57 -9.14 1.37
CA HIS A 192 9.08 -10.10 0.39
C HIS A 192 9.56 -11.50 0.76
N TYR A 193 8.64 -12.46 0.83
CA TYR A 193 8.92 -13.85 1.19
C TYR A 193 8.78 -14.75 -0.04
N THR A 194 9.86 -15.45 -0.38
CA THR A 194 9.95 -16.33 -1.56
C THR A 194 9.97 -17.81 -1.21
N GLY A 195 9.86 -18.16 0.08
CA GLY A 195 9.89 -19.54 0.57
C GLY A 195 8.57 -20.31 0.48
N PHE A 196 7.58 -19.83 -0.29
CA PHE A 196 6.29 -20.52 -0.47
C PHE A 196 5.72 -20.31 -1.88
N VAL A 197 4.78 -19.37 -2.02
CA VAL A 197 4.13 -19.00 -3.29
C VAL A 197 4.46 -17.54 -3.62
N ARG A 198 4.18 -17.12 -4.85
CA ARG A 198 4.38 -15.73 -5.30
C ARG A 198 3.48 -14.77 -4.52
N GLY A 199 3.93 -13.52 -4.39
CA GLY A 199 3.14 -12.42 -3.84
C GLY A 199 2.96 -12.47 -2.32
N VAL A 200 3.85 -13.12 -1.58
CA VAL A 200 3.80 -13.17 -0.12
C VAL A 200 4.68 -12.08 0.50
N PHE A 201 4.07 -11.27 1.36
CA PHE A 201 4.74 -10.17 2.05
C PHE A 201 4.52 -10.24 3.55
N PHE A 202 5.60 -10.03 4.32
CA PHE A 202 5.56 -9.93 5.77
C PHE A 202 5.78 -8.48 6.19
N LEU A 203 5.08 -8.05 7.23
CA LEU A 203 5.22 -6.73 7.81
C LEU A 203 5.39 -6.84 9.32
N ARG A 204 6.20 -5.94 9.88
CA ARG A 204 6.27 -5.70 11.32
C ARG A 204 6.29 -4.21 11.62
N SER A 205 5.76 -3.82 12.77
CA SER A 205 5.75 -2.44 13.24
C SER A 205 5.49 -2.40 14.74
N LEU A 206 6.04 -1.40 15.42
CA LEU A 206 5.71 -1.07 16.80
C LEU A 206 4.37 -0.32 16.92
N THR A 207 3.99 0.43 15.89
CA THR A 207 2.79 1.28 15.92
C THR A 207 1.78 0.90 14.84
N SER A 208 0.50 0.90 15.20
CA SER A 208 -0.59 0.63 14.23
C SER A 208 -0.63 1.67 13.09
N LYS A 209 -0.20 2.91 13.33
CA LYS A 209 -0.16 3.97 12.33
C LYS A 209 0.89 3.69 11.25
N SER A 210 2.11 3.30 11.63
CA SER A 210 3.17 2.98 10.68
C SER A 210 2.86 1.68 9.94
N MET A 211 2.34 0.66 10.63
CA MET A 211 1.84 -0.57 10.02
C MET A 211 0.80 -0.29 8.93
N ALA A 212 -0.22 0.51 9.25
CA ALA A 212 -1.26 0.85 8.27
C ALA A 212 -0.72 1.60 7.06
N LYS A 213 0.24 2.52 7.26
CA LYS A 213 0.90 3.21 6.15
C LYS A 213 1.65 2.24 5.24
N MET A 214 2.43 1.33 5.81
CA MET A 214 3.18 0.36 5.01
C MET A 214 2.26 -0.65 4.31
N PHE A 215 1.16 -1.07 4.96
CA PHE A 215 0.17 -1.94 4.35
C PHE A 215 -0.51 -1.28 3.14
N TYR A 216 -1.00 -0.05 3.28
CA TYR A 216 -1.62 0.67 2.16
C TYR A 216 -0.61 0.96 1.05
N ARG A 217 0.66 1.24 1.39
CA ARG A 217 1.74 1.33 0.42
C ARG A 217 1.87 0.08 -0.45
N LEU A 218 1.88 -1.10 0.18
CA LEU A 218 1.96 -2.36 -0.55
C LEU A 218 0.76 -2.56 -1.48
N LEU A 219 -0.45 -2.20 -1.03
CA LEU A 219 -1.65 -2.32 -1.86
C LEU A 219 -1.64 -1.35 -3.03
N ASP A 220 -1.21 -0.11 -2.83
CA ASP A 220 -1.15 0.92 -3.89
C ASP A 220 -0.17 0.56 -5.00
N CYS A 221 0.86 -0.24 -4.73
CA CYS A 221 1.78 -0.70 -5.76
C CYS A 221 1.15 -1.75 -6.71
N GLN A 222 -0.02 -2.31 -6.38
CA GLN A 222 -0.74 -3.23 -7.25
C GLN A 222 -1.51 -2.49 -8.34
N THR A 223 -1.73 -3.17 -9.46
CA THR A 223 -2.62 -2.68 -10.50
C THR A 223 -4.06 -3.03 -10.12
N LEU A 224 -4.92 -2.01 -10.00
CA LEU A 224 -6.34 -2.20 -9.83
C LEU A 224 -6.97 -2.50 -11.19
N GLU A 225 -7.82 -3.52 -11.28
CA GLU A 225 -8.64 -3.73 -12.47
C GLU A 225 -9.82 -2.76 -12.46
N SER A 226 -10.20 -2.21 -13.62
CA SER A 226 -11.15 -1.11 -13.79
C SER A 226 -12.56 -1.33 -13.21
N GLU A 227 -12.90 -2.57 -12.83
CA GLU A 227 -14.21 -2.96 -12.28
C GLU A 227 -14.16 -3.39 -10.80
N LYS A 228 -12.99 -3.31 -10.16
CA LYS A 228 -12.80 -3.80 -8.78
C LYS A 228 -12.57 -2.64 -7.82
N ASP A 229 -13.24 -2.70 -6.66
CA ASP A 229 -13.09 -1.69 -5.59
C ASP A 229 -11.73 -1.74 -4.90
N GLU A 230 -11.04 -2.89 -4.94
CA GLU A 230 -9.71 -3.09 -4.36
C GLU A 230 -8.97 -4.26 -5.05
N PRO A 231 -7.63 -4.32 -4.96
CA PRO A 231 -6.86 -5.43 -5.52
C PRO A 231 -7.23 -6.78 -4.89
N LEU A 232 -6.86 -7.88 -5.54
CA LEU A 232 -7.09 -9.21 -4.99
C LEU A 232 -5.98 -9.55 -4.01
N PHE A 233 -6.34 -9.75 -2.74
CA PHE A 233 -5.38 -10.17 -1.72
C PHE A 233 -6.09 -10.82 -0.53
N ASN A 234 -5.31 -11.53 0.26
CA ASN A 234 -5.67 -11.98 1.60
C ASN A 234 -4.71 -11.31 2.58
N ALA A 235 -5.24 -10.77 3.67
CA ALA A 235 -4.45 -10.08 4.69
C ALA A 235 -4.67 -10.71 6.06
N PHE A 236 -3.63 -10.69 6.89
CA PHE A 236 -3.64 -11.21 8.25
C PHE A 236 -2.91 -10.24 9.15
N CYS A 237 -3.35 -10.10 10.39
CA CYS A 237 -2.59 -9.38 11.40
C CYS A 237 -2.78 -9.96 12.80
N TRP A 238 -1.72 -9.86 13.59
CA TRP A 238 -1.68 -10.28 14.98
C TRP A 238 -0.62 -9.51 15.74
N CYS A 239 -0.68 -9.52 17.07
CA CYS A 239 0.37 -8.96 17.91
C CYS A 239 1.28 -10.07 18.46
N ALA A 240 2.59 -9.93 18.37
CA ALA A 240 3.53 -10.87 18.98
C ALA A 240 4.73 -10.11 19.55
N GLU A 241 5.10 -10.44 20.80
CA GLU A 241 6.23 -9.84 21.50
C GLU A 241 6.24 -8.29 21.50
N GLY A 242 5.07 -7.68 21.69
CA GLY A 242 4.92 -6.22 21.72
C GLY A 242 4.91 -5.52 20.36
N GLU A 243 4.86 -6.26 19.25
CA GLU A 243 4.82 -5.71 17.90
C GLU A 243 3.57 -6.15 17.14
N TYR A 244 3.07 -5.29 16.25
CA TYR A 244 2.15 -5.68 15.21
C TYR A 244 2.91 -6.46 14.14
N ARG A 245 2.37 -7.61 13.76
CA ARG A 245 2.81 -8.41 12.62
C ARG A 245 1.67 -8.54 11.64
N ALA A 246 2.00 -8.50 10.35
CA ALA A 246 1.02 -8.75 9.31
C ALA A 246 1.63 -9.59 8.19
N LEU A 247 0.74 -10.30 7.50
CA LEU A 247 1.01 -11.12 6.34
C LEU A 247 0.04 -10.68 5.25
N VAL A 248 0.53 -10.55 4.02
CA VAL A 248 -0.29 -10.27 2.85
C VAL A 248 0.06 -11.28 1.76
N CYS A 249 -0.96 -11.97 1.25
CA CYS A 249 -0.84 -12.85 0.08
C CYS A 249 -1.58 -12.19 -1.08
N LEU A 250 -0.83 -11.77 -2.10
CA LEU A 250 -1.39 -11.15 -3.29
C LEU A 250 -1.89 -12.20 -4.27
N ARG A 251 -2.98 -11.87 -4.95
CA ARG A 251 -3.76 -12.81 -5.76
C ARG A 251 -3.92 -12.29 -7.18
N GLY A 252 -3.83 -13.19 -8.15
CA GLY A 252 -4.13 -12.94 -9.56
C GLY A 252 -5.54 -13.38 -9.97
N ALA A 253 -6.13 -14.35 -9.25
CA ALA A 253 -7.46 -14.85 -9.56
C ALA A 253 -8.21 -15.35 -8.30
N THR A 254 -9.54 -15.34 -8.36
CA THR A 254 -10.41 -15.84 -7.30
C THR A 254 -10.34 -17.37 -7.16
N ARG A 255 -10.31 -18.08 -8.29
CA ARG A 255 -10.40 -19.54 -8.37
C ARG A 255 -9.32 -20.08 -9.30
N SER A 256 -8.86 -21.29 -9.04
CA SER A 256 -7.94 -21.99 -9.94
C SER A 256 -8.68 -22.58 -11.13
N ARG A 257 -7.93 -22.99 -12.16
CA ARG A 257 -8.48 -23.64 -13.36
C ARG A 257 -9.25 -24.92 -13.01
N HIS A 258 -8.85 -25.61 -11.94
CA HIS A 258 -9.46 -26.85 -11.46
C HIS A 258 -10.93 -26.68 -11.03
N TRP A 259 -11.36 -25.49 -10.65
CA TRP A 259 -12.76 -25.25 -10.30
C TRP A 259 -13.71 -25.44 -11.50
N ASN A 260 -13.27 -25.02 -12.69
CA ASN A 260 -14.07 -25.12 -13.91
C ASN A 260 -13.75 -26.37 -14.73
N ALA A 261 -12.83 -27.23 -14.26
CA ALA A 261 -12.50 -28.46 -14.93
C ALA A 261 -13.61 -29.51 -14.76
N GLU A 262 -13.67 -30.47 -15.68
CA GLU A 262 -14.62 -31.58 -15.65
C GLU A 262 -13.95 -32.89 -15.19
N GLY A 263 -14.75 -33.81 -14.64
CA GLY A 263 -14.30 -35.15 -14.25
C GLY A 263 -13.18 -35.14 -13.19
N GLU A 264 -12.17 -35.98 -13.36
CA GLU A 264 -11.07 -36.14 -12.39
C GLU A 264 -10.09 -34.95 -12.32
N ALA A 265 -10.25 -33.95 -13.19
CA ALA A 265 -9.49 -32.70 -13.10
C ALA A 265 -10.20 -31.64 -12.23
N HIS A 266 -11.48 -31.85 -11.91
CA HIS A 266 -12.26 -30.98 -11.03
C HIS A 266 -11.79 -31.07 -9.58
N PHE A 267 -11.66 -29.92 -8.93
CA PHE A 267 -11.50 -29.80 -7.49
C PHE A 267 -12.39 -28.67 -6.95
N ALA A 268 -13.25 -28.98 -5.98
CA ALA A 268 -14.19 -28.04 -5.38
C ALA A 268 -13.53 -27.08 -4.35
N ILE A 269 -12.38 -26.50 -4.72
CA ILE A 269 -11.57 -25.66 -3.84
C ILE A 269 -11.55 -24.24 -4.41
N THR A 270 -12.09 -23.28 -3.65
CA THR A 270 -11.95 -21.85 -3.91
C THR A 270 -11.03 -21.25 -2.85
N PRO A 271 -9.75 -20.96 -3.16
CA PRO A 271 -8.79 -20.52 -2.16
C PRO A 271 -9.17 -19.18 -1.52
N GLY A 272 -9.42 -19.20 -0.21
CA GLY A 272 -9.54 -18.01 0.64
C GLY A 272 -8.29 -17.81 1.49
N ALA A 273 -8.38 -16.92 2.48
CA ALA A 273 -7.26 -16.60 3.37
C ALA A 273 -6.63 -17.84 4.01
N ALA A 274 -7.41 -18.73 4.62
CA ALA A 274 -6.86 -19.95 5.24
C ALA A 274 -6.03 -20.79 4.25
N ASP A 275 -6.57 -21.01 3.04
CA ASP A 275 -5.90 -21.78 2.00
C ASP A 275 -4.60 -21.09 1.56
N MET A 276 -4.62 -19.77 1.37
CA MET A 276 -3.46 -18.96 1.01
C MET A 276 -2.40 -18.85 2.11
N ALA A 277 -2.77 -19.09 3.36
CA ALA A 277 -1.84 -19.19 4.48
C ALA A 277 -1.34 -20.64 4.72
N GLY A 278 -1.58 -21.54 3.76
CA GLY A 278 -1.11 -22.92 3.78
C GLY A 278 -2.03 -23.89 4.54
N PHE A 279 -3.24 -23.47 4.91
CA PHE A 279 -4.24 -24.33 5.53
C PHE A 279 -5.38 -24.60 4.52
N VAL A 280 -5.18 -25.60 3.66
CA VAL A 280 -6.10 -25.93 2.57
C VAL A 280 -7.28 -26.74 3.10
N VAL A 281 -8.49 -26.23 2.89
CA VAL A 281 -9.71 -26.90 3.36
C VAL A 281 -10.46 -27.48 2.17
N VAL A 282 -10.63 -28.79 2.20
CA VAL A 282 -11.23 -29.58 1.12
C VAL A 282 -12.65 -29.97 1.51
N PRO A 283 -13.69 -29.52 0.79
CA PRO A 283 -15.07 -29.84 1.13
C PRO A 283 -15.44 -31.27 0.74
N GLU A 284 -14.86 -31.81 -0.33
CA GLU A 284 -15.18 -33.16 -0.82
C GLU A 284 -14.13 -34.16 -0.34
N ALA A 285 -14.61 -35.31 0.18
CA ALA A 285 -13.71 -36.34 0.73
C ALA A 285 -12.85 -36.98 -0.37
N ASP A 286 -13.41 -37.17 -1.56
CA ASP A 286 -12.70 -37.79 -2.69
C ASP A 286 -11.58 -36.87 -3.22
N ASP A 287 -11.83 -35.57 -3.28
CA ASP A 287 -10.81 -34.56 -3.60
C ASP A 287 -9.67 -34.59 -2.57
N PHE A 288 -10.00 -34.75 -1.28
CA PHE A 288 -8.98 -34.81 -0.23
C PHE A 288 -7.99 -35.95 -0.47
N ASP A 289 -8.45 -37.10 -0.93
CA ASP A 289 -7.61 -38.27 -1.20
C ASP A 289 -6.83 -38.11 -2.52
N ARG A 290 -7.41 -37.45 -3.52
CA ARG A 290 -6.80 -37.19 -4.84
C ARG A 290 -5.75 -36.08 -4.86
N LEU A 291 -5.78 -35.12 -3.93
CA LEU A 291 -4.81 -34.02 -3.92
C LEU A 291 -3.35 -34.52 -3.84
N THR A 292 -2.49 -33.96 -4.66
CA THR A 292 -1.03 -34.22 -4.66
C THR A 292 -0.27 -32.90 -4.51
N PRO A 293 1.03 -32.91 -4.17
CA PRO A 293 1.79 -31.67 -4.06
C PRO A 293 1.78 -30.88 -5.37
N GLY A 294 1.83 -31.57 -6.52
CA GLY A 294 1.73 -30.96 -7.84
C GLY A 294 0.41 -30.24 -8.07
N ILE A 295 -0.72 -30.89 -7.75
CA ILE A 295 -2.05 -30.27 -7.92
C ILE A 295 -2.22 -29.04 -7.02
N VAL A 296 -1.76 -29.11 -5.77
CA VAL A 296 -1.84 -27.94 -4.87
C VAL A 296 -0.93 -26.81 -5.35
N GLN A 297 0.24 -27.13 -5.91
CA GLN A 297 1.12 -26.15 -6.52
C GLN A 297 0.45 -25.48 -7.73
N GLU A 298 -0.16 -26.25 -8.63
CA GLU A 298 -0.93 -25.72 -9.78
C GLU A 298 -2.06 -24.80 -9.30
N LEU A 299 -2.80 -25.22 -8.27
CA LEU A 299 -3.85 -24.41 -7.66
C LEU A 299 -3.33 -23.06 -7.16
N TYR A 300 -2.18 -23.04 -6.48
CA TYR A 300 -1.56 -21.78 -6.05
C TYR A 300 -1.05 -20.96 -7.23
N GLU A 301 -0.42 -21.58 -8.21
CA GLU A 301 0.12 -20.89 -9.39
C GLU A 301 -0.97 -20.14 -10.16
N ASP A 302 -2.18 -20.70 -10.24
CA ASP A 302 -3.33 -20.09 -10.89
C ASP A 302 -3.90 -18.87 -10.14
N VAL A 303 -3.84 -18.88 -8.81
CA VAL A 303 -4.51 -17.86 -7.99
C VAL A 303 -3.59 -16.79 -7.44
N CYS A 304 -2.28 -17.04 -7.42
CA CYS A 304 -1.27 -16.05 -7.03
C CYS A 304 -1.02 -15.06 -8.18
N ILE A 305 -0.41 -13.91 -7.87
CA ILE A 305 0.01 -12.96 -8.90
C ILE A 305 0.97 -13.59 -9.91
N SER A 306 0.95 -13.06 -11.14
CA SER A 306 1.86 -13.48 -12.20
C SER A 306 3.31 -13.06 -11.89
N PRO A 307 4.32 -13.74 -12.46
CA PRO A 307 5.71 -13.32 -12.32
C PRO A 307 5.97 -11.88 -12.81
N ALA A 308 5.25 -11.45 -13.85
CA ALA A 308 5.37 -10.10 -14.40
C ALA A 308 4.82 -9.05 -13.43
N ASP A 309 3.68 -9.33 -12.80
CA ASP A 309 3.06 -8.42 -11.85
C ASP A 309 3.83 -8.36 -10.53
N GLU A 310 4.36 -9.49 -10.05
CA GLU A 310 5.26 -9.50 -8.90
C GLU A 310 6.52 -8.66 -9.18
N LYS A 311 7.16 -8.85 -10.33
CA LYS A 311 8.33 -8.04 -10.71
C LYS A 311 8.00 -6.55 -10.75
N ARG A 312 6.84 -6.18 -11.32
CA ARG A 312 6.38 -4.78 -11.41
C ARG A 312 6.12 -4.19 -10.03
N LEU A 313 5.45 -4.95 -9.16
CA LEU A 313 5.16 -4.58 -7.78
C LEU A 313 6.46 -4.33 -6.99
N LEU A 314 7.40 -5.27 -7.04
CA LEU A 314 8.69 -5.16 -6.36
C LEU A 314 9.46 -3.93 -6.85
N TRP A 315 9.47 -3.68 -8.15
CA TRP A 315 10.07 -2.47 -8.71
C TRP A 315 9.35 -1.20 -8.22
N ARG A 316 8.01 -1.15 -8.20
CA ARG A 316 7.23 -0.02 -7.68
C ARG A 316 7.49 0.25 -6.20
N LEU A 317 7.74 -0.79 -5.40
CA LEU A 317 8.05 -0.65 -3.98
C LEU A 317 9.38 0.05 -3.72
N VAL A 318 10.40 -0.25 -4.53
CA VAL A 318 11.79 0.19 -4.30
C VAL A 318 12.28 1.28 -5.25
N ARG A 319 11.47 1.69 -6.23
CA ARG A 319 11.85 2.71 -7.21
C ARG A 319 12.16 4.04 -6.53
N THR A 320 13.17 4.72 -7.06
CA THR A 320 13.57 6.06 -6.64
C THR A 320 13.36 7.06 -7.78
N GLN A 321 13.28 8.33 -7.43
CA GLN A 321 13.22 9.44 -8.38
C GLN A 321 14.13 10.58 -7.90
N PRO A 322 14.77 11.34 -8.81
CA PRO A 322 15.49 12.55 -8.45
C PRO A 322 14.55 13.56 -7.77
N ARG A 323 15.08 14.35 -6.84
CA ARG A 323 14.36 15.51 -6.30
C ARG A 323 14.68 16.74 -7.14
N ILE A 324 13.66 17.54 -7.38
CA ILE A 324 13.76 18.82 -8.08
C ILE A 324 13.27 19.95 -7.18
N GLU A 325 13.84 21.13 -7.36
CA GLU A 325 13.41 22.38 -6.75
C GLU A 325 12.70 23.24 -7.79
N ALA A 326 11.36 23.31 -7.70
CA ALA A 326 10.52 24.12 -8.56
C ALA A 326 10.18 25.45 -7.88
N ALA A 327 10.55 26.58 -8.49
CA ALA A 327 10.16 27.90 -8.00
C ALA A 327 8.66 28.14 -8.24
N ILE A 328 7.89 28.36 -7.17
CA ILE A 328 6.43 28.52 -7.23
C ILE A 328 6.04 30.00 -7.45
N GLU A 329 6.55 30.87 -6.58
CA GLU A 329 6.20 32.28 -6.54
C GLU A 329 7.29 33.11 -5.85
N THR A 330 7.44 34.38 -6.27
CA THR A 330 8.25 35.39 -5.58
C THR A 330 7.40 36.59 -5.18
N ALA A 331 7.19 36.79 -3.89
CA ALA A 331 6.34 37.87 -3.35
C ALA A 331 6.91 38.48 -2.06
N PRO A 332 6.54 39.72 -1.70
CA PRO A 332 6.95 40.32 -0.42
C PRO A 332 6.47 39.53 0.80
N GLU A 333 5.32 38.90 0.66
CA GLU A 333 4.69 38.04 1.66
C GLU A 333 3.99 36.87 0.96
N ILE A 334 4.08 35.67 1.52
CA ILE A 334 3.46 34.45 1.00
C ILE A 334 2.62 33.80 2.08
N ARG A 335 1.42 33.33 1.72
CA ARG A 335 0.50 32.59 2.59
C ARG A 335 0.55 31.11 2.26
N PHE A 336 0.60 30.27 3.28
CA PHE A 336 0.69 28.82 3.12
C PHE A 336 0.08 28.07 4.32
N GLU A 337 -0.22 26.79 4.15
CA GLU A 337 -0.64 25.89 5.24
C GLU A 337 0.01 24.52 5.03
N ILE A 338 0.57 23.96 6.09
CA ILE A 338 1.07 22.58 6.11
C ILE A 338 -0.06 21.66 6.55
N LEU A 339 -0.46 20.72 5.70
CA LEU A 339 -1.66 19.91 5.95
C LEU A 339 -1.51 18.95 7.14
N SER A 340 -0.26 18.57 7.44
CA SER A 340 0.03 17.55 8.45
C SER A 340 0.15 18.07 9.88
N ASP A 341 0.39 19.37 10.08
CA ASP A 341 0.61 19.96 11.40
C ASP A 341 -0.67 20.51 12.04
N GLY A 342 -1.71 20.78 11.23
CA GLY A 342 -2.97 21.34 11.68
C GLY A 342 -2.86 22.78 12.23
N ALA A 343 -1.75 23.48 11.94
CA ALA A 343 -1.53 24.86 12.37
C ALA A 343 -2.38 25.87 11.58
N GLY A 344 -3.04 25.42 10.50
CA GLY A 344 -3.86 26.26 9.64
C GLY A 344 -3.03 27.22 8.79
N MET A 345 -3.67 28.29 8.33
CA MET A 345 -3.05 29.28 7.44
C MET A 345 -1.99 30.12 8.16
N GLN A 346 -0.80 30.18 7.58
CA GLN A 346 0.39 30.85 8.07
C GLN A 346 0.96 31.82 7.02
N ARG A 347 1.87 32.70 7.44
CA ARG A 347 2.46 33.75 6.58
C ARG A 347 3.95 33.87 6.80
N VAL A 348 4.69 34.09 5.72
CA VAL A 348 6.12 34.45 5.73
C VAL A 348 6.30 35.77 5.00
N SER A 349 7.23 36.60 5.46
CA SER A 349 7.55 37.90 4.82
C SER A 349 9.05 38.13 4.72
N TYR A 350 9.46 38.96 3.77
CA TYR A 350 10.86 39.36 3.65
C TYR A 350 11.17 40.51 4.61
N ARG A 351 12.24 40.39 5.39
CA ARG A 351 12.74 41.45 6.27
C ARG A 351 14.25 41.41 6.38
N GLU A 352 14.91 42.52 6.05
CA GLU A 352 16.35 42.73 6.28
C GLU A 352 17.25 41.62 5.69
N GLY A 353 16.95 41.15 4.47
CA GLY A 353 17.73 40.08 3.83
C GLY A 353 17.34 38.66 4.25
N LYS A 354 16.40 38.50 5.18
CA LYS A 354 15.99 37.22 5.77
C LYS A 354 14.49 36.99 5.63
N ILE A 355 14.07 35.77 5.96
CA ILE A 355 12.67 35.36 6.05
C ILE A 355 12.16 35.58 7.47
N ALA A 356 11.16 36.44 7.64
CA ALA A 356 10.45 36.63 8.90
C ALA A 356 9.27 35.67 9.00
N TYR A 357 9.26 34.86 10.05
CA TYR A 357 8.23 33.86 10.34
C TYR A 357 8.03 33.74 11.86
N ASN A 358 6.78 33.85 12.34
CA ASN A 358 6.44 33.78 13.78
C ASN A 358 7.31 34.68 14.69
N GLY A 359 7.72 35.86 14.19
CA GLY A 359 8.54 36.83 14.94
C GLY A 359 10.05 36.54 14.92
N VAL A 360 10.50 35.50 14.24
CA VAL A 360 11.92 35.12 14.14
C VAL A 360 12.41 35.29 12.69
N LEU A 361 13.69 35.64 12.52
CA LEU A 361 14.35 35.81 11.22
C LEU A 361 15.19 34.57 10.87
N TYR A 362 14.98 34.02 9.67
CA TYR A 362 15.64 32.83 9.16
C TYR A 362 16.39 33.14 7.86
N ASP A 363 17.56 32.54 7.66
CA ASP A 363 18.25 32.61 6.36
C ASP A 363 17.56 31.76 5.30
N GLN A 364 16.98 30.62 5.74
CA GLN A 364 16.13 29.74 4.96
C GLN A 364 15.15 29.06 5.91
N LEU A 365 13.92 28.83 5.45
CA LEU A 365 12.90 28.08 6.19
C LEU A 365 12.48 26.87 5.35
N MET A 366 12.44 25.69 5.95
CA MET A 366 12.08 24.44 5.27
C MET A 366 11.04 23.68 6.08
N PHE A 367 9.96 23.30 5.42
CA PHE A 367 8.92 22.43 5.94
C PHE A 367 9.01 21.09 5.21
N GLU A 368 9.60 20.10 5.88
CA GLU A 368 9.65 18.74 5.36
C GLU A 368 8.27 18.11 5.41
N ALA A 369 7.88 17.47 4.32
CA ALA A 369 6.69 16.63 4.30
C ALA A 369 7.09 15.16 4.21
N PRO A 370 6.59 14.31 5.13
CA PRO A 370 6.52 12.89 4.87
C PRO A 370 5.34 12.67 3.91
N THR A 371 5.58 12.71 2.61
CA THR A 371 4.59 12.35 1.59
C THR A 371 3.95 10.99 1.90
N ILE A 372 2.61 10.92 1.94
CA ILE A 372 1.86 9.75 2.42
C ILE A 372 1.41 8.80 1.28
N SER A 373 1.42 9.24 0.03
CA SER A 373 0.99 8.46 -1.14
C SER A 373 2.14 7.82 -1.92
N THR A 374 1.86 6.65 -2.52
CA THR A 374 2.85 5.57 -2.74
C THR A 374 2.92 5.00 -4.16
N LEU A 375 2.19 5.58 -5.11
CA LEU A 375 2.59 5.59 -6.53
C LEU A 375 3.12 6.97 -6.92
N PHE A 376 2.42 8.00 -6.43
CA PHE A 376 2.71 9.40 -6.64
C PHE A 376 2.40 10.19 -5.38
N ALA A 377 3.11 11.28 -5.14
CA ALA A 377 2.97 12.08 -3.95
C ALA A 377 1.55 12.64 -3.73
N GLU A 378 1.13 12.71 -2.47
CA GLU A 378 -0.11 13.35 -2.04
C GLU A 378 0.17 14.81 -1.63
N PRO A 379 -0.83 15.70 -1.68
CA PRO A 379 -0.66 17.06 -1.18
C PRO A 379 -0.17 17.06 0.27
N SER A 380 0.88 17.82 0.52
CA SER A 380 1.50 18.02 1.83
C SER A 380 1.32 19.44 2.35
N PHE A 381 1.19 20.42 1.45
CA PHE A 381 0.93 21.81 1.78
C PHE A 381 0.05 22.48 0.72
N ARG A 382 -0.54 23.61 1.08
CA ARG A 382 -1.24 24.50 0.16
C ARG A 382 -0.63 25.90 0.22
N LEU A 383 -0.64 26.61 -0.90
CA LEU A 383 -0.12 27.97 -1.03
C LEU A 383 -1.11 28.81 -1.84
N TRP A 384 -1.26 30.09 -1.48
CA TRP A 384 -2.16 31.01 -2.18
C TRP A 384 -1.36 31.94 -3.08
N LYS A 385 -1.57 31.80 -4.40
CA LYS A 385 -0.95 32.62 -5.44
C LYS A 385 -2.04 33.39 -6.17
N ASN A 386 -1.94 34.72 -6.21
CA ASN A 386 -2.98 35.59 -6.80
C ASN A 386 -4.41 35.29 -6.31
N GLU A 387 -4.58 34.99 -5.02
CA GLU A 387 -5.85 34.59 -4.39
C GLU A 387 -6.41 33.21 -4.79
N GLU A 388 -5.73 32.48 -5.67
CA GLU A 388 -6.05 31.10 -6.00
C GLU A 388 -5.31 30.12 -5.07
N GLU A 389 -6.04 29.13 -4.57
CA GLU A 389 -5.48 28.05 -3.75
C GLU A 389 -4.83 26.98 -4.64
N GLN A 390 -3.59 26.63 -4.34
CA GLN A 390 -2.87 25.55 -5.02
C GLN A 390 -2.32 24.54 -4.01
N LEU A 391 -2.54 23.25 -4.29
CA LEU A 391 -2.12 22.11 -3.47
C LEU A 391 -0.83 21.50 -4.02
N PHE A 392 0.16 21.31 -3.17
CA PHE A 392 1.48 20.82 -3.56
C PHE A 392 1.90 19.61 -2.76
N ALA A 393 2.65 18.72 -3.42
CA ALA A 393 3.32 17.58 -2.82
C ALA A 393 4.80 17.88 -2.58
N GLY A 394 5.41 17.22 -1.60
CA GLY A 394 6.82 17.39 -1.25
C GLY A 394 7.07 18.42 -0.16
N ALA A 395 8.30 18.92 -0.06
CA ALA A 395 8.71 19.88 0.96
C ALA A 395 8.60 21.32 0.46
N LEU A 396 8.20 22.24 1.34
CA LEU A 396 8.14 23.68 1.05
C LEU A 396 9.36 24.39 1.61
N ILE A 397 10.08 25.11 0.76
CA ILE A 397 11.28 25.87 1.12
C ILE A 397 11.05 27.35 0.81
N PHE A 398 11.39 28.22 1.77
CA PHE A 398 11.43 29.67 1.59
C PHE A 398 12.87 30.18 1.61
N ARG A 399 13.24 30.98 0.60
CA ARG A 399 14.56 31.63 0.49
C ARG A 399 14.40 33.13 0.21
N PRO A 400 15.29 34.00 0.72
CA PRO A 400 15.32 35.41 0.32
C PRO A 400 15.84 35.51 -1.12
N PHE A 401 15.11 36.19 -2.00
CA PHE A 401 15.49 36.38 -3.39
C PHE A 401 15.07 37.77 -3.89
N GLN A 402 16.03 38.56 -4.41
CA GLN A 402 15.79 39.90 -4.97
C GLN A 402 14.92 40.83 -4.07
N GLY A 403 15.15 40.82 -2.75
CA GLY A 403 14.41 41.67 -1.81
C GLY A 403 12.98 41.19 -1.50
N LYS A 404 12.65 39.94 -1.83
CA LYS A 404 11.35 39.29 -1.62
C LYS A 404 11.54 37.87 -1.05
N VAL A 405 10.43 37.22 -0.72
CA VAL A 405 10.40 35.79 -0.40
C VAL A 405 10.19 35.00 -1.69
N LEU A 406 11.03 34.00 -1.92
CA LEU A 406 10.84 32.97 -2.94
C LEU A 406 10.36 31.69 -2.28
N ALA A 407 9.22 31.17 -2.74
CA ALA A 407 8.72 29.84 -2.40
C ALA A 407 9.21 28.81 -3.42
N ILE A 408 9.75 27.70 -2.93
CA ILE A 408 10.30 26.60 -3.72
C ILE A 408 9.62 25.31 -3.25
N ASN A 409 9.06 24.56 -4.20
CA ASN A 409 8.61 23.20 -3.98
C ASN A 409 9.78 22.23 -4.22
N GLN A 410 10.19 21.48 -3.19
CA GLN A 410 11.10 20.35 -3.37
C GLN A 410 10.29 19.05 -3.47
N ILE A 411 10.23 18.49 -4.67
CA ILE A 411 9.36 17.34 -5.00
C ILE A 411 10.13 16.31 -5.83
N GLY A 412 9.64 15.07 -5.87
CA GLY A 412 10.14 14.07 -6.81
C GLY A 412 9.85 14.47 -8.26
N LEU A 413 10.78 14.17 -9.18
CA LEU A 413 10.66 14.46 -10.60
C LEU A 413 9.37 13.89 -11.22
N GLU A 414 9.04 12.64 -10.92
CA GLU A 414 7.87 11.94 -11.48
C GLU A 414 6.57 12.49 -10.87
N ASP A 415 6.61 12.87 -9.60
CA ASP A 415 5.49 13.55 -8.94
C ASP A 415 5.24 14.96 -9.50
N TYR A 416 6.31 15.66 -9.89
CA TYR A 416 6.20 16.93 -10.60
C TYR A 416 5.64 16.73 -12.00
N LEU A 417 6.14 15.71 -12.72
CA LEU A 417 5.70 15.38 -14.08
C LEU A 417 4.20 15.11 -14.14
N LEU A 418 3.58 14.50 -13.13
CA LEU A 418 2.13 14.36 -13.09
C LEU A 418 1.40 15.70 -13.25
N GLY A 419 1.82 16.72 -12.51
CA GLY A 419 1.19 18.03 -12.56
C GLY A 419 1.38 18.68 -13.92
N VAL A 420 2.58 18.57 -14.49
CA VAL A 420 2.90 19.16 -15.81
C VAL A 420 2.18 18.42 -16.94
N VAL A 421 2.22 17.09 -16.97
CA VAL A 421 1.54 16.29 -18.01
C VAL A 421 0.03 16.52 -17.94
N SER A 422 -0.53 16.67 -16.74
CA SER A 422 -1.96 16.99 -16.59
C SER A 422 -2.32 18.39 -17.11
N ALA A 423 -1.41 19.37 -16.98
CA ALA A 423 -1.62 20.73 -17.45
C ALA A 423 -1.38 20.88 -18.96
N GLU A 424 -0.39 20.19 -19.51
CA GLU A 424 0.04 20.32 -20.91
C GLU A 424 -0.68 19.33 -21.85
N GLY A 425 -1.07 18.17 -21.32
CA GLY A 425 -1.65 17.08 -22.10
C GLY A 425 -3.00 17.43 -22.71
N ARG A 426 -3.16 17.14 -24.00
CA ARG A 426 -4.42 17.38 -24.72
C ARG A 426 -5.18 16.06 -24.95
N PRO A 427 -6.52 16.11 -25.05
CA PRO A 427 -7.30 14.93 -25.43
C PRO A 427 -6.83 14.34 -26.77
N GLY A 428 -6.52 13.04 -26.78
CA GLY A 428 -6.06 12.31 -27.98
C GLY A 428 -4.55 12.40 -28.24
N GLU A 429 -3.78 13.08 -27.39
CA GLU A 429 -2.32 13.12 -27.46
C GLU A 429 -1.70 11.88 -26.80
N ASP A 430 -0.51 11.49 -27.29
CA ASP A 430 0.28 10.42 -26.67
C ASP A 430 0.93 10.93 -25.38
N LEU A 431 0.25 10.67 -24.26
CA LEU A 431 0.71 11.07 -22.92
C LEU A 431 2.03 10.39 -22.52
N MET A 432 2.36 9.22 -23.06
CA MET A 432 3.63 8.55 -22.77
C MET A 432 4.78 9.28 -23.46
N ALA A 433 4.63 9.60 -24.74
CA ALA A 433 5.61 10.38 -25.49
C ALA A 433 5.80 11.78 -24.88
N LEU A 434 4.71 12.42 -24.45
CA LEU A 434 4.74 13.69 -23.73
C LEU A 434 5.52 13.57 -22.41
N SER A 435 5.25 12.54 -21.61
CA SER A 435 5.94 12.28 -20.34
C SER A 435 7.45 12.11 -20.53
N ILE A 436 7.88 11.32 -21.52
CA ILE A 436 9.30 11.12 -21.85
C ILE A 436 9.95 12.44 -22.27
N SER A 437 9.28 13.22 -23.12
CA SER A 437 9.80 14.50 -23.62
C SER A 437 9.96 15.53 -22.51
N LEU A 438 8.96 15.67 -21.64
CA LEU A 438 9.00 16.59 -20.50
C LEU A 438 10.07 16.17 -19.48
N ARG A 439 10.20 14.86 -19.21
CA ARG A 439 11.23 14.33 -18.31
C ARG A 439 12.63 14.69 -18.77
N SER A 440 12.94 14.46 -20.05
CA SER A 440 14.23 14.86 -20.64
C SER A 440 14.51 16.35 -20.46
N ARG A 441 13.52 17.21 -20.77
CA ARG A 441 13.69 18.66 -20.63
C ARG A 441 13.97 19.08 -19.19
N ILE A 442 13.30 18.47 -18.20
CA ILE A 442 13.56 18.77 -16.78
C ILE A 442 14.95 18.29 -16.36
N LEU A 443 15.36 17.08 -16.76
CA LEU A 443 16.69 16.55 -16.47
C LEU A 443 17.81 17.44 -17.05
N GLU A 444 17.64 17.96 -18.27
CA GLU A 444 18.54 18.93 -18.88
C GLU A 444 18.65 20.22 -18.02
N GLN A 445 17.52 20.75 -17.54
CA GLN A 445 17.53 21.94 -16.67
C GLN A 445 18.25 21.70 -15.34
N MET A 446 18.09 20.52 -14.75
CA MET A 446 18.83 20.13 -13.55
C MET A 446 20.35 20.08 -13.78
N GLN A 447 20.79 19.57 -14.93
CA GLN A 447 22.22 19.54 -15.29
C GLN A 447 22.81 20.94 -15.50
N ILE A 448 22.04 21.85 -16.11
CA ILE A 448 22.45 23.26 -16.29
C ILE A 448 22.66 23.95 -14.94
N ARG A 449 21.90 23.59 -13.90
CA ARG A 449 22.11 24.11 -12.54
C ARG A 449 23.37 23.54 -11.89
N GLN A 450 23.63 22.24 -12.06
CA GLN A 450 24.77 21.56 -11.44
C GLN A 450 26.12 21.94 -12.08
N THR A 451 26.10 22.44 -13.31
CA THR A 451 27.31 22.96 -13.96
C THR A 451 27.74 24.26 -13.26
N PRO A 452 28.94 24.29 -12.64
CA PRO A 452 29.43 25.52 -12.02
C PRO A 452 29.48 26.61 -13.09
N HIS A 453 28.95 27.78 -12.78
CA HIS A 453 29.25 28.98 -13.55
C HIS A 453 30.72 29.31 -13.35
N GLY A 454 31.59 28.61 -14.09
CA GLY A 454 32.99 28.92 -14.21
C GLY A 454 33.11 30.28 -14.87
N GLY A 455 33.24 31.33 -14.05
CA GLY A 455 33.82 32.57 -14.53
C GLY A 455 35.20 32.26 -15.12
N PRO A 456 35.60 32.89 -16.24
CA PRO A 456 36.88 32.60 -16.84
C PRO A 456 37.99 32.90 -15.82
N ALA A 457 38.81 31.90 -15.52
CA ALA A 457 40.08 32.13 -14.87
C ALA A 457 40.89 33.07 -15.78
N LEU A 458 41.16 34.27 -15.28
CA LEU A 458 42.10 35.21 -15.88
C LEU A 458 43.49 34.56 -15.88
N GLY A 459 43.90 33.99 -17.00
CA GLY A 459 45.28 33.53 -17.21
C GLY A 459 45.45 32.51 -18.32
N GLY A 460 45.70 32.98 -19.54
CA GLY A 460 46.45 32.23 -20.56
C GLY A 460 45.66 31.61 -21.72
N THR A 461 45.62 32.33 -22.85
CA THR A 461 45.43 31.88 -24.26
C THR A 461 44.18 31.07 -24.66
N PRO A 462 43.46 31.47 -25.72
CA PRO A 462 42.26 30.76 -26.19
C PRO A 462 42.63 29.56 -27.07
N GLN A 463 42.14 28.37 -26.71
CA GLN A 463 41.90 27.32 -27.70
C GLN A 463 40.40 27.25 -28.02
N LEU A 464 40.17 27.26 -29.33
CA LEU A 464 38.92 27.24 -30.05
C LEU A 464 38.08 26.00 -29.68
N VAL A 465 36.89 26.20 -29.10
CA VAL A 465 35.79 25.22 -29.21
C VAL A 465 34.61 25.95 -29.83
N THR A 466 34.54 25.84 -31.14
CA THR A 466 33.40 26.18 -31.99
C THR A 466 32.24 25.24 -31.71
N TRP A 467 31.14 25.78 -31.18
CA TRP A 467 29.77 25.36 -31.47
C TRP A 467 28.87 26.61 -31.51
N LEU A 468 28.84 27.27 -32.67
CA LEU A 468 27.70 28.06 -33.16
C LEU A 468 26.91 27.08 -34.04
N ASP A 469 25.61 26.86 -33.90
CA ASP A 469 24.47 27.75 -34.21
C ASP A 469 23.20 26.93 -33.88
N THR A 470 21.99 27.39 -33.58
CA THR A 470 21.32 28.67 -33.30
C THR A 470 19.90 28.25 -32.85
N THR A 471 19.32 28.83 -31.80
CA THR A 471 18.10 29.66 -31.90
C THR A 471 17.75 30.23 -30.53
N SER A 472 17.34 31.51 -30.54
CA SER A 472 16.80 32.36 -29.45
C SER A 472 17.82 33.15 -28.59
N PRO A 473 18.02 34.44 -28.90
CA PRO A 473 18.70 35.39 -28.03
C PRO A 473 17.69 35.97 -27.03
N GLU A 474 17.34 35.22 -25.99
CA GLU A 474 16.68 35.82 -24.83
C GLU A 474 17.69 36.00 -23.69
N ARG A 475 17.75 37.26 -23.22
CA ARG A 475 18.57 37.78 -22.12
C ARG A 475 18.98 36.72 -21.11
N ARG A 476 20.24 36.29 -21.16
CA ARG A 476 20.88 35.57 -20.05
C ARG A 476 20.89 36.48 -18.83
N SER A 477 19.93 36.26 -17.93
CA SER A 477 19.89 36.87 -16.61
C SER A 477 21.21 36.59 -15.89
N THR A 478 21.86 37.63 -15.40
CA THR A 478 23.12 37.57 -14.63
C THR A 478 22.91 37.10 -13.18
N THR A 479 21.71 36.65 -12.81
CA THR A 479 21.44 36.08 -11.49
C THR A 479 21.64 34.56 -11.51
N PRO A 480 22.41 33.99 -10.56
CA PRO A 480 22.54 32.54 -10.44
C PRO A 480 21.15 31.91 -10.31
N ARG A 481 20.85 30.88 -11.11
CA ARG A 481 19.60 30.13 -11.03
C ARG A 481 19.61 29.34 -9.71
N VAL A 482 18.73 29.69 -8.76
CA VAL A 482 18.66 29.06 -7.40
C VAL A 482 17.59 27.97 -7.28
N TRP A 483 17.00 27.57 -8.40
CA TRP A 483 16.00 26.51 -8.56
C TRP A 483 16.29 25.73 -9.86
N ASP A 484 15.75 24.51 -9.99
CA ASP A 484 15.90 23.68 -11.18
C ASP A 484 14.96 24.12 -12.30
N VAL A 485 13.67 24.24 -11.97
CA VAL A 485 12.59 24.57 -12.91
C VAL A 485 11.76 25.76 -12.38
N ASN A 486 11.23 26.60 -13.27
CA ASN A 486 10.26 27.63 -12.88
C ASN A 486 8.85 27.07 -13.12
N ALA A 487 8.01 27.07 -12.09
CA ALA A 487 6.64 26.53 -12.17
C ALA A 487 5.73 27.33 -13.13
N ASP A 488 6.13 28.52 -13.55
CA ASP A 488 5.42 29.31 -14.58
C ASP A 488 6.07 29.20 -15.98
N GLU A 489 7.07 28.34 -16.16
CA GLU A 489 7.76 28.20 -17.45
C GLU A 489 6.84 27.59 -18.51
N PRO A 490 6.71 28.19 -19.71
CA PRO A 490 5.89 27.64 -20.78
C PRO A 490 6.29 26.21 -21.16
N GLY A 491 5.31 25.30 -21.16
CA GLY A 491 5.52 23.87 -21.43
C GLY A 491 6.10 23.08 -20.25
N LEU A 492 6.27 23.71 -19.07
CA LEU A 492 6.67 23.09 -17.80
C LEU A 492 5.84 23.64 -16.63
N ALA A 493 4.67 24.22 -16.94
CA ALA A 493 3.87 24.91 -15.94
C ALA A 493 3.36 23.91 -14.90
N TYR A 494 3.60 24.22 -13.63
CA TYR A 494 3.26 23.35 -12.51
C TYR A 494 2.36 24.10 -11.52
N ARG A 495 1.08 23.75 -11.54
CA ARG A 495 0.04 24.33 -10.66
C ARG A 495 -0.24 23.46 -9.42
N GLY A 496 0.72 22.61 -9.07
CA GLY A 496 0.54 21.61 -8.03
C GLY A 496 -0.28 20.40 -8.48
N LEU A 497 -0.82 19.68 -7.51
CA LEU A 497 -1.73 18.54 -7.69
C LEU A 497 -3.21 18.96 -7.78
N THR A 498 -3.49 20.27 -7.73
CA THR A 498 -4.85 20.83 -7.78
C THR A 498 -5.60 20.47 -9.07
N GLU A 499 -4.88 20.39 -10.19
CA GLU A 499 -5.41 20.06 -11.53
C GLU A 499 -4.95 18.67 -12.02
N ALA A 500 -4.22 17.90 -11.20
CA ALA A 500 -3.66 16.61 -11.57
C ALA A 500 -4.72 15.49 -11.47
N SER A 501 -5.65 15.44 -12.42
CA SER A 501 -6.76 14.48 -12.38
C SER A 501 -6.95 13.76 -13.71
N GLY A 502 -6.16 12.70 -13.91
CA GLY A 502 -6.42 11.71 -14.95
C GLY A 502 -5.73 10.40 -14.64
N GLU A 503 -6.49 9.31 -14.54
CA GLU A 503 -5.93 7.95 -14.42
C GLU A 503 -4.99 7.63 -15.58
N ALA A 504 -5.33 8.11 -16.79
CA ALA A 504 -4.48 8.02 -17.98
C ALA A 504 -3.13 8.74 -17.82
N VAL A 505 -3.08 9.90 -17.18
CA VAL A 505 -1.83 10.63 -16.89
C VAL A 505 -0.97 9.84 -15.91
N ARG A 506 -1.59 9.33 -14.83
CA ARG A 506 -0.90 8.51 -13.83
C ARG A 506 -0.31 7.25 -14.47
N LEU A 507 -1.07 6.56 -15.30
CA LEU A 507 -0.62 5.39 -16.04
C LEU A 507 0.55 5.74 -16.98
N ALA A 508 0.44 6.82 -17.75
CA ALA A 508 1.49 7.22 -18.69
C ALA A 508 2.82 7.57 -17.99
N VAL A 509 2.76 8.31 -16.87
CA VAL A 509 3.97 8.64 -16.08
C VAL A 509 4.53 7.38 -15.42
N ASP A 510 3.67 6.49 -14.91
CA ASP A 510 4.09 5.24 -14.27
C ASP A 510 4.74 4.26 -15.26
N GLU A 511 4.17 4.10 -16.45
CA GLU A 511 4.70 3.26 -17.53
C GLU A 511 5.99 3.81 -18.13
N THR A 512 6.18 5.14 -18.08
CA THR A 512 7.38 5.78 -18.62
C THR A 512 8.43 6.13 -17.56
N TRP A 513 8.26 5.68 -16.31
CA TRP A 513 9.10 6.08 -15.18
C TRP A 513 10.59 5.93 -15.48
N GLY A 514 11.34 7.02 -15.31
CA GLY A 514 12.77 7.04 -15.57
C GLY A 514 13.18 7.08 -17.04
N TYR A 515 12.31 6.76 -18.02
CA TYR A 515 12.68 6.83 -19.43
C TYR A 515 12.89 8.26 -19.90
N SER A 516 14.04 8.50 -20.53
CA SER A 516 14.40 9.76 -21.18
C SER A 516 14.75 9.53 -22.66
N LYS A 517 14.69 10.58 -23.49
CA LYS A 517 15.03 10.51 -24.92
C LYS A 517 16.44 9.98 -25.20
N ASP A 518 17.38 10.13 -24.28
CA ASP A 518 18.75 9.65 -24.44
C ASP A 518 18.90 8.13 -24.23
N GLU A 519 17.94 7.50 -23.55
CA GLU A 519 17.91 6.04 -23.32
C GLU A 519 16.98 5.30 -24.30
N ALA A 520 16.19 6.04 -25.09
CA ALA A 520 15.23 5.50 -26.05
C ALA A 520 15.83 5.26 -27.46
N ARG A 521 17.16 5.18 -27.58
CA ARG A 521 17.89 4.92 -28.84
C ARG A 521 18.58 3.57 -28.88
#